data_AF-A0A968W1U9-F1
#
_entry.id   AF-A0A968W1U9-F1
#
_cell.length_a   1.000
_cell.length_b   1.000
_cell.length_c   1.000
_cell.angle_alpha   90.00
_cell.angle_beta   90.00
_cell.angle_gamma   90.00
#
_symmetry.space_group_name_H-M   'P 1'
#
loop_
_entity.id
_entity.type
_entity.pdbx_description
1 polymer ?
#
loop_
_entity_poly.entity_id
_entity_poly.type
_entity_poly.pdbx_seq_one_letter_code
_entity_poly.pdbx_strand_id
1 'polypeptide(L)'
;MIFDSLYLVYGLLSVILIFGVIIACLRFLFATIYATGNSKDTALLDLMERAGIPNWLSLQQKSGVSSTVIWMLRDGQGDSVKLSELADVARTLLLPLRVFLEKLDLIE
;
A
#
# COMPACT_ATOMS: atom_id res chain seq x y z
N MET A 1 -46.42 -22.11 19.01
CA MET A 1 -46.50 -20.75 18.44
C MET A 1 -45.51 -19.76 19.07
N ILE A 2 -45.47 -19.54 20.41
CA ILE A 2 -44.46 -18.65 21.04
C ILE A 2 -43.04 -19.25 20.96
N PHE A 3 -42.92 -20.57 21.17
CA PHE A 3 -41.64 -21.28 21.06
C PHE A 3 -41.04 -21.19 19.65
N ASP A 4 -41.84 -21.37 18.59
CA ASP A 4 -41.39 -21.25 17.20
C ASP A 4 -40.85 -19.85 16.87
N SER A 5 -41.48 -18.82 17.44
CA SER A 5 -41.03 -17.43 17.29
C SER A 5 -39.70 -17.16 18.01
N LEU A 6 -39.49 -17.76 19.19
CA LEU A 6 -38.22 -17.67 19.90
C LEU A 6 -37.07 -18.33 19.14
N TYR A 7 -37.28 -19.52 18.56
CA TYR A 7 -36.27 -20.20 17.74
C TYR A 7 -35.91 -19.40 16.48
N LEU A 8 -36.89 -18.78 15.84
CA LEU A 8 -36.65 -17.87 14.71
C LEU A 8 -35.80 -16.66 15.10
N VAL A 9 -36.07 -16.06 16.26
CA VAL A 9 -35.30 -14.92 16.78
C VAL A 9 -33.86 -15.34 17.11
N TYR A 10 -33.66 -16.47 17.78
CA TYR A 10 -32.31 -16.99 18.06
C TYR A 10 -31.54 -17.36 16.79
N GLY A 11 -32.21 -17.92 15.79
CA GLY A 11 -31.64 -18.20 14.48
C GLY A 11 -31.16 -16.93 13.77
N LEU A 12 -32.01 -15.90 13.71
CA LEU A 12 -31.66 -14.60 13.13
C LEU A 12 -30.50 -13.92 13.87
N LEU A 13 -30.52 -13.93 15.21
CA LEU A 13 -29.44 -13.39 16.04
C LEU A 13 -28.10 -14.08 15.75
N SER A 14 -28.10 -15.41 15.65
CA SER A 14 -26.90 -16.20 15.36
C SER A 14 -26.33 -15.87 13.99
N VAL A 15 -27.19 -15.70 12.98
CA VAL A 15 -26.78 -15.32 11.62
C VAL A 15 -26.14 -13.93 11.61
N ILE A 16 -26.76 -12.93 12.26
CA ILE A 16 -26.21 -11.57 12.35
C ILE A 16 -24.84 -11.58 13.06
N LEU A 17 -24.70 -12.37 14.12
CA LEU A 17 -23.45 -12.51 14.86
C LEU A 17 -22.33 -13.10 14.00
N ILE A 18 -22.63 -14.16 13.24
CA ILE A 18 -21.69 -14.79 12.30
C ILE A 18 -21.23 -13.79 11.24
N PHE A 19 -22.15 -13.06 10.61
CA PHE A 19 -21.80 -12.03 9.63
C PHE A 19 -20.97 -10.90 10.25
N GLY A 20 -21.29 -10.47 11.47
CA GLY A 20 -20.51 -9.48 12.20
C GLY A 20 -19.06 -9.93 12.43
N VAL A 21 -18.86 -11.18 12.85
CA VAL A 21 -17.53 -11.76 13.04
C VAL A 21 -16.77 -11.86 11.72
N ILE A 22 -17.42 -12.31 10.63
CA ILE A 22 -16.79 -12.39 9.31
C ILE A 22 -16.32 -11.02 8.82
N ILE A 23 -17.17 -9.99 8.94
CA ILE A 23 -16.81 -8.61 8.54
C ILE A 23 -15.66 -8.08 9.38
N ALA A 24 -15.66 -8.31 10.70
CA ALA A 24 -14.56 -7.91 11.58
C ALA A 24 -13.25 -8.61 11.21
N CYS A 25 -13.31 -9.91 10.91
CA CYS A 25 -12.16 -10.70 10.50
C CYS A 25 -11.59 -10.23 9.16
N LEU A 26 -12.45 -9.96 8.17
CA LEU A 26 -12.03 -9.39 6.88
C LEU A 26 -11.41 -8.01 7.06
N ARG A 27 -12.00 -7.15 7.89
CA ARG A 27 -11.42 -5.83 8.22
C ARG A 27 -10.04 -5.96 8.86
N PHE A 28 -9.88 -6.89 9.80
CA PHE A 28 -8.60 -7.14 10.43
C PHE A 28 -7.57 -7.68 9.44
N LEU A 29 -7.96 -8.59 8.56
CA LEU A 29 -7.08 -9.18 7.55
C LEU A 29 -6.63 -8.13 6.52
N PHE A 30 -7.54 -7.28 6.04
CA PHE A 30 -7.18 -6.15 5.20
C PHE A 30 -6.32 -5.13 5.95
N ALA A 31 -6.66 -4.75 7.17
CA ALA A 31 -5.84 -3.84 7.97
C ALA A 31 -4.44 -4.40 8.20
N THR A 32 -4.30 -5.71 8.42
CA THR A 32 -3.01 -6.38 8.58
C THR A 32 -2.23 -6.40 7.26
N ILE A 33 -2.87 -6.69 6.12
CA ILE A 33 -2.21 -6.64 4.80
C ILE A 33 -1.83 -5.19 4.42
N TYR A 34 -2.66 -4.19 4.74
CA TYR A 34 -2.37 -2.77 4.50
C TYR A 34 -1.35 -2.21 5.50
N ALA A 35 -1.29 -2.71 6.74
CA ALA A 35 -0.24 -2.37 7.71
C ALA A 35 1.07 -3.10 7.40
N THR A 36 0.99 -4.28 6.78
CA THR A 36 2.08 -4.93 6.03
C THR A 36 2.18 -4.34 4.61
N GLY A 37 1.49 -3.22 4.35
CA GLY A 37 1.67 -2.42 3.16
C GLY A 37 3.13 -2.02 3.13
N ASN A 38 3.78 -2.38 2.05
CA ASN A 38 5.22 -2.36 1.92
C ASN A 38 5.81 -1.07 2.52
N SER A 39 6.73 -1.19 3.47
CA SER A 39 7.33 -0.03 4.12
C SER A 39 7.95 0.94 3.11
N LYS A 40 8.36 0.41 1.94
CA LYS A 40 8.87 1.19 0.81
C LYS A 40 7.78 2.01 0.11
N ASP A 41 6.55 1.49 0.00
CA ASP A 41 5.40 2.24 -0.53
C ASP A 41 5.12 3.46 0.35
N THR A 42 5.08 3.25 1.67
CA THR A 42 4.84 4.34 2.63
C THR A 42 5.97 5.38 2.60
N ALA A 43 7.23 4.92 2.53
CA ALA A 43 8.38 5.81 2.39
C ALA A 43 8.31 6.64 1.09
N LEU A 44 8.00 5.99 -0.04
CA LEU A 44 7.86 6.67 -1.33
C LEU A 44 6.71 7.68 -1.33
N LEU A 45 5.58 7.38 -0.69
CA LEU A 45 4.47 8.32 -0.53
C LEU A 45 4.88 9.57 0.26
N ASP A 46 5.60 9.42 1.37
CA ASP A 46 6.12 10.55 2.14
C ASP A 46 7.11 11.39 1.30
N LEU A 47 7.99 10.75 0.53
CA LEU A 47 8.89 11.46 -0.39
C LEU A 47 8.12 12.22 -1.48
N MET A 48 7.07 11.62 -2.04
CA MET A 48 6.21 12.26 -3.03
C MET A 48 5.47 13.46 -2.45
N GLU A 49 4.93 13.34 -1.23
CA GLU A 49 4.25 14.42 -0.53
C GLU A 49 5.19 15.61 -0.34
N ARG A 50 6.42 15.37 0.13
CA ARG A 50 7.46 16.39 0.29
C ARG A 50 7.86 17.06 -1.03
N ALA A 51 7.87 16.29 -2.12
CA ALA A 51 8.16 16.78 -3.46
C ALA A 51 6.96 17.43 -4.16
N GLY A 52 5.79 17.48 -3.52
CA GLY A 52 4.55 18.03 -4.10
C GLY A 52 4.01 17.20 -5.27
N ILE A 53 4.22 15.89 -5.26
CA ILE A 53 3.72 14.96 -6.27
C ILE A 53 2.43 14.31 -5.76
N PRO A 54 1.27 14.60 -6.39
CA PRO A 54 -0.03 14.25 -5.81
C PRO A 54 -0.41 12.77 -5.96
N ASN A 55 0.21 12.04 -6.88
CA ASN A 55 -0.10 10.64 -7.15
C ASN A 55 0.98 9.94 -8.00
N TRP A 56 0.92 8.61 -8.04
CA TRP A 56 1.86 7.75 -8.77
C TRP A 56 1.90 8.04 -10.27
N LEU A 57 0.76 8.38 -10.87
CA LEU A 57 0.69 8.74 -12.28
C LEU A 57 1.51 10.01 -12.56
N SER A 58 1.44 11.00 -11.66
CA SER A 58 2.22 12.22 -11.76
C SER A 58 3.71 11.95 -11.59
N LEU A 59 4.10 11.04 -10.67
CA LEU A 59 5.49 10.60 -10.52
C LEU A 59 5.98 9.95 -11.81
N GLN A 60 5.20 9.02 -12.38
CA GLN A 60 5.52 8.33 -13.63
C GLN A 60 5.70 9.33 -14.78
N GLN A 61 4.75 10.25 -14.96
CA GLN A 61 4.79 11.24 -16.05
C GLN A 61 5.99 12.19 -15.93
N LYS A 62 6.34 12.62 -14.71
CA LYS A 62 7.45 13.54 -14.49
C LYS A 62 8.82 12.85 -14.57
N SER A 63 8.94 11.62 -14.08
CA SER A 63 10.19 10.86 -14.13
C SER A 63 10.43 10.19 -15.47
N GLY A 64 9.39 9.98 -16.29
CA GLY A 64 9.51 9.32 -17.58
C GLY A 64 9.76 7.81 -17.50
N VAL A 65 9.75 7.22 -16.30
CA VAL A 65 9.93 5.78 -16.11
C VAL A 65 8.65 5.01 -16.43
N SER A 66 8.80 3.72 -16.72
CA SER A 66 7.66 2.84 -17.00
C SER A 66 6.79 2.61 -15.76
N SER A 67 5.52 2.28 -15.96
CA SER A 67 4.62 1.89 -14.86
C SER A 67 5.15 0.69 -14.10
N THR A 68 5.80 -0.26 -14.78
CA THR A 68 6.44 -1.42 -14.15
C THR A 68 7.51 -1.01 -13.14
N VAL A 69 8.33 -0.01 -13.46
CA VAL A 69 9.36 0.50 -12.54
C VAL A 69 8.73 1.13 -11.30
N ILE A 70 7.66 1.92 -11.46
CA ILE A 70 6.93 2.50 -10.32
C ILE A 70 6.36 1.38 -9.43
N TRP A 71 5.80 0.33 -10.03
CA TRP A 71 5.31 -0.83 -9.29
C TRP A 71 6.43 -1.59 -8.56
N MET A 72 7.58 -1.83 -9.22
CA MET A 72 8.73 -2.47 -8.59
C MET A 72 9.26 -1.67 -7.40
N LEU A 73 9.34 -0.35 -7.53
CA LEU A 73 9.71 0.55 -6.43
C LEU A 73 8.70 0.44 -5.28
N ARG A 74 7.42 0.43 -5.60
CA ARG A 74 6.32 0.31 -4.63
C ARG A 74 6.27 -1.04 -3.93
N ASP A 75 6.70 -2.11 -4.60
CA ASP A 75 6.82 -3.47 -4.07
C ASP A 75 8.20 -3.75 -3.46
N GLY A 76 9.07 -2.73 -3.38
CA GLY A 76 10.36 -2.81 -2.69
C GLY A 76 11.41 -3.60 -3.46
N GLN A 77 11.16 -3.86 -4.74
CA GLN A 77 12.07 -4.52 -5.68
C GLN A 77 12.99 -3.50 -6.36
N GLY A 78 13.46 -2.49 -5.61
CA GLY A 78 14.32 -1.43 -6.14
C GLY A 78 15.63 -1.96 -6.73
N ASP A 79 16.15 -3.08 -6.22
CA ASP A 79 17.36 -3.75 -6.73
C ASP A 79 17.19 -4.30 -8.15
N SER A 80 15.95 -4.53 -8.58
CA SER A 80 15.62 -5.01 -9.94
C SER A 80 15.46 -3.87 -10.95
N VAL A 81 15.48 -2.62 -10.49
CA VAL A 81 15.33 -1.42 -11.32
C VAL A 81 16.72 -0.92 -11.74
N LYS A 82 16.83 -0.41 -12.97
CA LYS A 82 18.12 0.13 -13.43
C LYS A 82 18.49 1.37 -12.64
N LEU A 83 19.76 1.53 -12.31
CA LEU A 83 20.27 2.71 -11.59
C LEU A 83 19.91 4.03 -12.29
N SER A 84 19.88 4.06 -13.63
CA SER A 84 19.45 5.23 -14.40
C SER A 84 17.99 5.60 -14.14
N GLU A 85 17.10 4.60 -14.06
CA GLU A 85 15.67 4.82 -13.79
C GLU A 85 15.46 5.26 -12.33
N LEU A 86 16.24 4.71 -11.39
CA LEU A 86 16.27 5.18 -10.00
C LEU A 86 16.74 6.64 -9.91
N ALA A 87 17.72 7.03 -10.73
CA ALA A 87 18.21 8.41 -10.80
C ALA A 87 17.14 9.38 -11.33
N ASP A 88 16.38 8.97 -12.35
CA ASP A 88 15.29 9.78 -12.91
C ASP A 88 14.15 9.99 -11.89
N VAL A 89 13.81 8.95 -11.13
CA VAL A 89 12.83 9.04 -10.03
C VAL A 89 13.37 9.92 -8.89
N ALA A 90 14.60 9.71 -8.44
CA ALA A 90 15.23 10.52 -7.38
C ALA A 90 15.25 12.01 -7.75
N ARG A 91 15.61 12.32 -9.01
CA ARG A 91 15.62 13.69 -9.54
C ARG A 91 14.23 14.31 -9.55
N THR A 92 13.22 13.52 -9.90
CA THR A 92 11.82 13.95 -9.89
C THR A 92 11.31 14.25 -8.48
N LEU A 93 11.79 13.49 -7.50
CA LEU A 93 11.53 13.72 -6.07
C LEU A 93 12.43 14.80 -5.46
N LEU A 94 13.25 15.48 -6.27
CA LEU A 94 14.19 16.52 -5.83
C LEU A 94 15.19 16.03 -4.76
N LEU A 95 15.57 14.76 -4.83
CA LEU A 95 16.49 14.13 -3.89
C LEU A 95 17.82 13.78 -4.58
N PRO A 96 18.95 13.89 -3.85
CA PRO A 96 20.18 13.25 -4.29
C PRO A 96 19.99 11.74 -4.42
N LEU A 97 20.49 11.13 -5.49
CA LEU A 97 20.35 9.69 -5.76
C LEU A 97 20.76 8.85 -4.54
N ARG A 98 21.89 9.17 -3.91
CA ARG A 98 22.36 8.45 -2.72
C ARG A 98 21.31 8.45 -1.60
N VAL A 99 20.74 9.61 -1.27
CA VAL A 99 19.73 9.75 -0.21
C VAL A 99 18.47 8.96 -0.57
N PHE A 100 18.08 8.96 -1.85
CA PHE A 100 16.95 8.17 -2.32
C PHE A 100 17.20 6.67 -2.15
N LEU A 101 18.39 6.18 -2.48
CA LEU A 101 18.76 4.77 -2.32
C LEU A 101 18.80 4.37 -0.84
N GLU A 102 19.36 5.20 0.05
CA GLU A 102 19.35 4.98 1.51
C GLU A 102 17.92 4.92 2.05
N LYS A 103 17.01 5.80 1.57
CA LYS A 103 15.59 5.77 1.97
C LYS A 103 14.86 4.52 1.50
N LEU A 104 15.30 3.94 0.40
CA LEU A 104 14.78 2.67 -0.11
C LEU A 104 15.51 1.45 0.46
N ASP A 105 16.54 1.63 1.31
CA ASP A 105 17.38 0.55 1.88
C ASP A 105 18.05 -0.31 0.79
N LEU A 106 18.36 0.32 -0.35
CA LEU A 106 19.08 -0.31 -1.46
C LEU A 106 20.61 -0.21 -1.25
N ILE A 107 21.03 0.69 -0.36
CA ILE A 107 22.40 0.89 0.09
C ILE A 107 22.39 1.27 1.57
N GLU A 108 23.51 0.99 2.24
CA GLU A 108 23.77 1.29 3.66
C GLU A 108 24.19 2.76 3.90
#